data_AF-A0A519ZE89-F1
#
_entry.id   AF-A0A519ZE89-F1
#
_cell.length_a   1.000
_cell.length_b   1.000
_cell.length_c   1.000
_cell.angle_alpha   90.00
_cell.angle_beta   90.00
_cell.angle_gamma   90.00
#
_symmetry.space_group_name_H-M   'P 1'
#
loop_
_entity.id
_entity.type
_entity.pdbx_description
1 polymer ?
#
loop_
_entity_poly.entity_id
_entity_poly.type
_entity_poly.pdbx_seq_one_letter_code
_entity_poly.pdbx_strand_id
1 'polypeptide(L)'
;MLLSPLVTWAQAGKHGALTVTAANTILNEYAALAADVSVGSTSLTLTATGTTPTLLNANKRFSGSLQAGDLLLIYQGQGASMTTTEGSSYGSVSALGSAGRYQLVQVASVPTTVASGSNTVTLTCALYAAFTTAGHAQVVRVPRYTSLTVTPAAAGTAAAPTITAQTWDGSTGGILVAEVQGNITLNNGATLDVSGKGFRGGIVKQTTDDANNQNYAYASASNKYGAAKGESIVGYTTEYSALTGTYGRGAPANGGGGGNSHNGG
;
A
#
# COMPACT_ATOMS: atom_id res chain seq x y z
N MET A 1 -20.59 -25.94 32.60
CA MET A 1 -20.54 -25.02 31.45
C MET A 1 -19.31 -25.42 30.63
N LEU A 2 -19.49 -26.24 29.58
CA LEU A 2 -18.37 -26.63 28.71
C LEU A 2 -18.00 -25.40 27.87
N LEU A 3 -16.88 -24.75 28.18
CA LEU A 3 -16.22 -23.86 27.22
C LEU A 3 -15.62 -24.74 26.13
N SER A 4 -16.33 -24.88 25.02
CA SER A 4 -15.74 -25.44 23.81
C SER A 4 -14.82 -24.35 23.22
N PRO A 5 -13.51 -24.57 23.07
CA PRO A 5 -12.66 -23.61 22.38
C PRO A 5 -13.09 -23.59 20.91
N LEU A 6 -13.68 -22.47 20.48
CA LEU A 6 -14.03 -22.26 19.08
C LEU A 6 -12.72 -22.06 18.30
N VAL A 7 -12.10 -23.15 17.87
CA VAL A 7 -10.96 -23.11 16.95
C VAL A 7 -11.53 -22.65 15.60
N THR A 8 -11.44 -21.36 15.32
CA THR A 8 -11.81 -20.80 14.01
C THR A 8 -10.67 -21.11 13.03
N TRP A 9 -10.83 -22.19 12.28
CA TRP A 9 -9.97 -22.52 11.14
C TRP A 9 -10.01 -21.40 10.10
N ALA A 10 -8.98 -21.34 9.25
CA ALA A 10 -8.98 -20.49 8.06
C ALA A 10 -10.26 -20.73 7.25
N GLN A 11 -11.15 -19.73 7.16
CA GLN A 11 -12.41 -19.86 6.43
C GLN A 11 -12.24 -19.40 4.97
N ALA A 12 -11.66 -20.26 4.14
CA ALA A 12 -11.64 -20.06 2.69
C ALA A 12 -13.08 -19.90 2.17
N GLY A 13 -13.30 -18.95 1.26
CA GLY A 13 -14.63 -18.71 0.70
C GLY A 13 -15.67 -18.13 1.67
N LYS A 14 -15.30 -17.69 2.88
CA LYS A 14 -16.27 -17.16 3.88
C LYS A 14 -17.13 -15.98 3.42
N HIS A 15 -16.69 -15.28 2.38
CA HIS A 15 -17.42 -14.15 1.81
C HIS A 15 -18.32 -14.55 0.62
N GLY A 16 -18.48 -15.85 0.37
CA GLY A 16 -19.36 -16.39 -0.67
C GLY A 16 -18.93 -15.98 -2.08
N ALA A 17 -19.86 -16.04 -3.02
CA ALA A 17 -19.65 -15.59 -4.39
C ALA A 17 -19.84 -14.07 -4.48
N LEU A 18 -18.97 -13.39 -5.24
CA LEU A 18 -19.13 -11.96 -5.54
C LEU A 18 -19.33 -11.75 -7.05
N THR A 19 -20.32 -10.92 -7.39
CA THR A 19 -20.49 -10.37 -8.75
C THR A 19 -20.30 -8.86 -8.72
N VAL A 20 -19.32 -8.36 -9.47
CA VAL A 20 -19.04 -6.93 -9.64
C VAL A 20 -19.52 -6.47 -11.00
N THR A 21 -20.41 -5.47 -11.00
CA THR A 21 -20.96 -4.86 -12.21
C THR A 21 -20.62 -3.38 -12.37
N ALA A 22 -20.15 -2.75 -11.29
CA ALA A 22 -19.77 -1.34 -11.30
C ALA A 22 -18.31 -1.14 -11.71
N ALA A 23 -18.03 0.00 -12.34
CA ALA A 23 -16.67 0.47 -12.55
C ALA A 23 -16.06 0.98 -11.23
N ASN A 24 -14.72 0.91 -11.13
CA ASN A 24 -13.91 1.40 -10.01
C ASN A 24 -14.29 0.80 -8.65
N THR A 25 -14.70 -0.47 -8.63
CA THR A 25 -15.02 -1.19 -7.40
C THR A 25 -13.75 -1.47 -6.62
N ILE A 26 -13.71 -1.10 -5.33
CA ILE A 26 -12.57 -1.41 -4.44
C ILE A 26 -13.02 -2.46 -3.43
N LEU A 27 -12.30 -3.58 -3.36
CA LEU A 27 -12.64 -4.71 -2.48
C LEU A 27 -11.99 -4.62 -1.09
N ASN A 28 -10.77 -4.09 -1.04
CA ASN A 28 -9.92 -4.17 0.13
C ASN A 28 -10.14 -3.02 1.11
N GLU A 29 -9.91 -3.26 2.38
CA GLU A 29 -9.73 -2.21 3.40
C GLU A 29 -8.27 -2.17 3.82
N TYR A 30 -7.78 -1.00 4.20
CA TYR A 30 -6.36 -0.76 4.46
C TYR A 30 -6.17 -0.09 5.81
N ALA A 31 -5.06 -0.39 6.47
CA ALA A 31 -4.59 0.30 7.66
C ALA A 31 -3.07 0.35 7.65
N ALA A 32 -2.48 1.45 8.10
CA ALA A 32 -1.04 1.51 8.31
C ALA A 32 -0.65 0.69 9.55
N LEU A 33 0.55 0.14 9.54
CA LEU A 33 1.18 -0.37 10.75
C LEU A 33 1.48 0.83 11.67
N ALA A 34 1.07 0.76 12.94
CA ALA A 34 1.27 1.83 13.92
C ALA A 34 2.53 1.65 14.77
N ALA A 35 3.09 0.44 14.82
CA ALA A 35 4.32 0.12 15.53
C ALA A 35 5.09 -0.99 14.80
N ASP A 36 6.42 -0.91 14.82
CA ASP A 36 7.28 -1.94 14.25
C ASP A 36 6.95 -3.31 14.84
N VAL A 37 7.03 -4.34 14.01
CA VAL A 37 6.76 -5.72 14.41
C VAL A 37 7.92 -6.61 14.02
N SER A 38 8.29 -7.51 14.92
CA SER A 38 9.44 -8.40 14.76
C SER A 38 9.04 -9.78 14.25
N VAL A 39 10.01 -10.53 13.73
CA VAL A 39 9.85 -11.97 13.49
C VAL A 39 9.45 -12.65 14.81
N GLY A 40 8.54 -13.62 14.75
CA GLY A 40 8.05 -14.32 15.94
C GLY A 40 6.85 -13.65 16.61
N SER A 41 6.55 -12.37 16.32
CA SER A 41 5.40 -11.69 16.90
C SER A 41 4.08 -12.32 16.47
N THR A 42 3.12 -12.38 17.38
CA THR A 42 1.74 -12.84 17.14
C THR A 42 0.72 -11.71 17.26
N SER A 43 1.17 -10.46 17.17
CA SER A 43 0.34 -9.27 17.31
C SER A 43 0.74 -8.20 16.31
N LEU A 44 -0.25 -7.49 15.76
CA LEU A 44 -0.06 -6.31 14.91
C LEU A 44 -0.77 -5.12 15.54
N THR A 45 -0.08 -3.99 15.69
CA THR A 45 -0.71 -2.74 16.10
C THR A 45 -0.95 -1.88 14.87
N LEU A 46 -2.21 -1.56 14.59
CA LEU A 46 -2.65 -0.89 13.36
C LEU A 46 -3.18 0.50 13.67
N THR A 47 -2.91 1.45 12.80
CA THR A 47 -3.53 2.78 12.85
C THR A 47 -5.00 2.66 12.50
N ALA A 48 -5.88 3.27 13.30
CA ALA A 48 -7.29 3.38 13.01
C ALA A 48 -7.68 4.82 12.67
N THR A 49 -8.33 4.99 11.53
CA THR A 49 -8.91 6.26 11.08
C THR A 49 -10.41 6.27 11.37
N GLY A 50 -10.88 7.29 12.09
CA GLY A 50 -12.31 7.55 12.33
C GLY A 50 -12.79 7.31 13.77
N THR A 51 -13.99 7.82 14.05
CA THR A 51 -14.66 7.82 15.37
C THR A 51 -15.66 6.68 15.55
N THR A 52 -15.65 5.68 14.67
CA THR A 52 -16.68 4.62 14.60
C THR A 52 -16.00 3.25 14.56
N PRO A 53 -16.46 2.24 15.33
CA PRO A 53 -15.64 1.08 15.68
C PRO A 53 -15.66 0.01 14.58
N THR A 54 -15.04 0.28 13.44
CA THR A 54 -14.91 -0.69 12.35
C THR A 54 -13.45 -0.83 11.92
N LEU A 55 -12.67 -1.57 12.72
CA LEU A 55 -11.30 -1.94 12.38
C LEU A 55 -11.28 -2.62 11.01
N LEU A 56 -10.52 -2.05 10.06
CA LEU A 56 -10.44 -2.52 8.67
C LEU A 56 -11.83 -2.75 8.02
N ASN A 57 -12.78 -1.85 8.28
CA ASN A 57 -14.06 -1.78 7.57
C ASN A 57 -14.69 -0.37 7.57
N ALA A 58 -13.87 0.69 7.63
CA ALA A 58 -14.36 2.07 7.70
C ALA A 58 -15.15 2.48 6.44
N ASN A 59 -14.81 1.92 5.27
CA ASN A 59 -15.51 2.17 4.01
C ASN A 59 -16.65 1.19 3.76
N LYS A 60 -16.96 0.30 4.73
CA LYS A 60 -18.03 -0.71 4.66
C LYS A 60 -17.91 -1.65 3.44
N ARG A 61 -16.68 -1.99 3.05
CA ARG A 61 -16.41 -2.92 1.93
C ARG A 61 -16.69 -4.38 2.30
N PHE A 62 -16.76 -4.68 3.60
CA PHE A 62 -17.15 -5.96 4.17
C PHE A 62 -18.48 -5.83 4.92
N SER A 63 -19.21 -6.95 5.05
CA SER A 63 -20.48 -7.02 5.78
C SER A 63 -20.36 -6.75 7.28
N GLY A 64 -19.14 -6.75 7.83
CA GLY A 64 -18.86 -6.44 9.22
C GLY A 64 -17.40 -6.09 9.47
N SER A 65 -17.10 -5.64 10.69
CA SER A 65 -15.73 -5.36 11.16
C SER A 65 -14.79 -6.56 11.01
N LEU A 66 -13.48 -6.31 11.09
CA LEU A 66 -12.49 -7.37 11.20
C LEU A 66 -12.84 -8.32 12.36
N GLN A 67 -12.68 -9.62 12.14
CA GLN A 67 -12.99 -10.65 13.13
C GLN A 67 -12.03 -11.84 13.03
N ALA A 68 -12.09 -12.73 14.01
CA ALA A 68 -11.36 -13.99 13.97
C ALA A 68 -11.67 -14.79 12.69
N GLY A 69 -10.64 -15.42 12.11
CA GLY A 69 -10.75 -16.16 10.86
C GLY A 69 -10.60 -15.31 9.59
N ASP A 70 -10.55 -13.97 9.71
CA ASP A 70 -10.21 -13.10 8.58
C ASP A 70 -8.75 -13.24 8.16
N LEU A 71 -8.50 -12.94 6.88
CA LEU A 71 -7.18 -12.96 6.27
C LEU A 71 -6.68 -11.53 6.07
N LEU A 72 -5.44 -11.28 6.44
CA LEU A 72 -4.76 -10.01 6.25
C LEU A 72 -3.51 -10.23 5.41
N LEU A 73 -3.20 -9.28 4.52
CA LEU A 73 -1.91 -9.15 3.87
C LEU A 73 -1.16 -8.01 4.55
N ILE A 74 -0.01 -8.29 5.12
CA ILE A 74 0.96 -7.28 5.54
C ILE A 74 1.87 -7.03 4.34
N TYR A 75 2.11 -5.77 3.98
CA TYR A 75 2.99 -5.38 2.87
C TYR A 75 3.81 -4.16 3.25
N GLN A 76 5.12 -4.22 3.04
CA GLN A 76 6.02 -3.09 3.22
C GLN A 76 6.53 -2.61 1.86
N GLY A 77 6.11 -1.41 1.46
CA GLY A 77 6.44 -0.84 0.16
C GLY A 77 7.85 -0.23 0.10
N GLN A 78 8.35 0.28 1.22
CA GLN A 78 9.57 1.09 1.27
C GLN A 78 10.59 0.57 2.30
N GLY A 79 11.76 1.19 2.34
CA GLY A 79 12.89 0.80 3.21
C GLY A 79 14.09 0.21 2.48
N ALA A 80 14.18 0.41 1.16
CA ALA A 80 15.39 0.14 0.40
C ALA A 80 16.46 1.21 0.65
N SER A 81 17.72 0.86 0.43
CA SER A 81 18.84 1.79 0.39
C SER A 81 19.33 1.99 -1.05
N MET A 82 19.91 3.16 -1.31
CA MET A 82 20.42 3.53 -2.63
C MET A 82 21.81 4.16 -2.53
N THR A 83 22.51 4.20 -3.66
CA THR A 83 23.76 4.96 -3.82
C THR A 83 23.44 6.46 -3.81
N THR A 84 24.03 7.19 -2.85
CA THR A 84 23.84 8.64 -2.67
C THR A 84 24.97 9.48 -3.25
N THR A 85 26.04 8.84 -3.74
CA THR A 85 27.16 9.53 -4.40
C THR A 85 26.66 10.26 -5.65
N GLU A 86 26.97 11.55 -5.72
CA GLU A 86 26.68 12.38 -6.89
C GLU A 86 27.37 11.82 -8.14
N GLY A 87 26.59 11.37 -9.11
CA GLY A 87 27.09 10.74 -10.33
C GLY A 87 26.05 9.86 -10.99
N SER A 88 26.42 9.23 -12.12
CA SER A 88 25.53 8.36 -12.89
C SER A 88 25.02 7.14 -12.11
N SER A 89 25.69 6.77 -11.02
CA SER A 89 25.26 5.71 -10.11
C SER A 89 24.22 6.15 -9.08
N TYR A 90 23.97 7.46 -8.92
CA TYR A 90 22.98 7.97 -7.97
C TYR A 90 21.64 7.26 -8.15
N GLY A 91 21.04 6.81 -7.05
CA GLY A 91 19.75 6.13 -7.09
C GLY A 91 19.82 4.63 -7.32
N SER A 92 20.98 4.08 -7.68
CA SER A 92 21.14 2.64 -7.81
C SER A 92 20.85 1.96 -6.47
N VAL A 93 19.92 1.00 -6.47
CA VAL A 93 19.52 0.26 -5.27
C VAL A 93 20.71 -0.55 -4.78
N SER A 94 21.18 -0.26 -3.56
CA SER A 94 22.29 -0.96 -2.92
C SER A 94 21.81 -2.12 -2.04
N ALA A 95 20.60 -2.00 -1.47
CA ALA A 95 19.93 -3.08 -0.74
C ALA A 95 18.41 -2.87 -0.77
N LEU A 96 17.64 -3.95 -0.92
CA LEU A 96 16.17 -3.87 -0.85
C LEU A 96 15.66 -3.69 0.59
N GLY A 97 16.44 -4.11 1.59
CA GLY A 97 16.00 -4.14 2.98
C GLY A 97 14.73 -4.97 3.14
N SER A 98 13.64 -4.30 3.51
CA SER A 98 12.30 -4.89 3.62
C SER A 98 11.30 -4.36 2.59
N ALA A 99 11.75 -3.57 1.61
CA ALA A 99 10.90 -3.11 0.51
C ALA A 99 10.41 -4.30 -0.34
N GLY A 100 9.11 -4.31 -0.65
CA GLY A 100 8.43 -5.39 -1.37
C GLY A 100 8.12 -6.62 -0.53
N ARG A 101 8.48 -6.64 0.77
CA ARG A 101 8.20 -7.77 1.65
C ARG A 101 6.72 -7.84 1.97
N TYR A 102 6.16 -9.05 1.96
CA TYR A 102 4.77 -9.27 2.31
C TYR A 102 4.55 -10.57 3.07
N GLN A 103 3.46 -10.66 3.82
CA GLN A 103 3.04 -11.89 4.50
C GLN A 103 1.52 -11.94 4.62
N LEU A 104 0.93 -13.09 4.30
CA LEU A 104 -0.47 -13.39 4.63
C LEU A 104 -0.55 -13.94 6.06
N VAL A 105 -1.49 -13.41 6.84
CA VAL A 105 -1.72 -13.81 8.24
C VAL A 105 -3.20 -13.95 8.54
N GLN A 106 -3.53 -14.89 9.40
CA GLN A 106 -4.90 -15.09 9.88
C GLN A 106 -5.09 -14.40 11.23
N VAL A 107 -6.26 -13.77 11.39
CA VAL A 107 -6.69 -13.14 12.64
C VAL A 107 -7.16 -14.22 13.62
N ALA A 108 -6.53 -14.26 14.80
CA ALA A 108 -7.00 -15.06 15.94
C ALA A 108 -8.05 -14.30 16.76
N SER A 109 -7.81 -13.02 17.03
CA SER A 109 -8.76 -12.16 17.75
C SER A 109 -8.54 -10.68 17.44
N VAL A 110 -9.57 -9.88 17.67
CA VAL A 110 -9.57 -8.42 17.54
C VAL A 110 -9.91 -7.79 18.89
N PRO A 111 -9.56 -6.53 19.14
CA PRO A 111 -9.96 -5.82 20.36
C PRO A 111 -11.49 -5.82 20.51
N THR A 112 -11.98 -5.96 21.74
CA THR A 112 -13.42 -5.83 22.06
C THR A 112 -13.92 -4.41 21.88
N THR A 113 -13.01 -3.43 21.93
CA THR A 113 -13.28 -2.01 21.79
C THR A 113 -12.26 -1.43 20.82
N VAL A 114 -12.74 -0.76 19.77
CA VAL A 114 -11.87 -0.10 18.79
C VAL A 114 -11.62 1.33 19.26
N ALA A 115 -10.37 1.64 19.58
CA ALA A 115 -9.94 2.98 19.96
C ALA A 115 -9.63 3.84 18.73
N SER A 116 -9.76 5.17 18.87
CA SER A 116 -9.12 6.10 17.94
C SER A 116 -7.59 6.01 18.09
N GLY A 117 -6.86 6.15 16.99
CA GLY A 117 -5.40 6.07 17.00
C GLY A 117 -4.88 4.69 16.65
N SER A 118 -4.78 3.77 17.61
CA SER A 118 -4.20 2.44 17.37
C SER A 118 -4.97 1.27 17.99
N ASN A 119 -4.93 0.12 17.33
CA ASN A 119 -5.63 -1.11 17.74
C ASN A 119 -4.76 -2.34 17.51
N THR A 120 -4.74 -3.28 18.45
CA THR A 120 -3.91 -4.48 18.39
C THR A 120 -4.70 -5.71 17.95
N VAL A 121 -4.32 -6.31 16.84
CA VAL A 121 -4.88 -7.56 16.31
C VAL A 121 -3.97 -8.72 16.71
N THR A 122 -4.56 -9.81 17.22
CA THR A 122 -3.83 -11.05 17.52
C THR A 122 -3.88 -11.99 16.32
N LEU A 123 -2.76 -12.63 16.00
CA LEU A 123 -2.59 -13.55 14.88
C LEU A 123 -2.61 -15.00 15.33
N THR A 124 -3.08 -15.90 14.46
CA THR A 124 -3.08 -17.35 14.71
C THR A 124 -1.68 -17.96 14.71
N CYS A 125 -0.79 -17.40 13.89
CA CYS A 125 0.59 -17.85 13.75
C CYS A 125 1.54 -16.67 13.92
N ALA A 126 2.77 -16.96 14.35
CA ALA A 126 3.83 -15.99 14.44
C ALA A 126 4.24 -15.46 13.04
N LEU A 127 4.67 -14.21 12.97
CA LEU A 127 5.26 -13.64 11.76
C LEU A 127 6.59 -14.32 11.44
N TYR A 128 6.84 -14.60 10.15
CA TYR A 128 8.16 -15.06 9.70
C TYR A 128 9.06 -13.89 9.28
N ALA A 129 8.49 -12.68 9.20
CA ALA A 129 9.15 -11.46 8.77
C ALA A 129 8.89 -10.31 9.75
N ALA A 130 9.89 -9.43 9.89
CA ALA A 130 9.72 -8.14 10.52
C ALA A 130 9.20 -7.10 9.51
N PHE A 131 8.40 -6.16 10.00
CA PHE A 131 7.87 -5.02 9.25
C PHE A 131 8.01 -3.75 10.08
N THR A 132 8.24 -2.63 9.40
CA THR A 132 8.58 -1.35 10.05
C THR A 132 7.65 -0.25 9.59
N THR A 133 7.34 0.66 10.50
CA THR A 133 6.63 1.90 10.24
C THR A 133 7.44 2.82 9.33
N ALA A 134 8.76 2.90 9.53
CA ALA A 134 9.68 3.67 8.67
C ALA A 134 9.73 3.18 7.22
N GLY A 135 9.42 1.90 6.98
CA GLY A 135 9.26 1.33 5.64
C GLY A 135 7.85 1.47 5.06
N HIS A 136 6.96 2.21 5.74
CA HIS A 136 5.57 2.42 5.35
C HIS A 136 4.82 1.10 5.14
N ALA A 137 4.95 0.19 6.12
CA ALA A 137 4.20 -1.05 6.14
C ALA A 137 2.70 -0.79 6.32
N GLN A 138 1.89 -1.42 5.47
CA GLN A 138 0.43 -1.41 5.53
C GLN A 138 -0.12 -2.83 5.68
N VAL A 139 -1.34 -2.90 6.17
CA VAL A 139 -2.12 -4.12 6.33
C VAL A 139 -3.39 -3.98 5.51
N VAL A 140 -3.66 -4.99 4.68
CA VAL A 140 -4.78 -5.04 3.75
C VAL A 140 -5.69 -6.19 4.16
N ARG A 141 -6.98 -5.91 4.39
CA ARG A 141 -7.97 -6.96 4.64
C ARG A 141 -8.29 -7.68 3.33
N VAL A 142 -8.07 -8.99 3.31
CA VAL A 142 -8.20 -9.83 2.12
C VAL A 142 -9.58 -10.49 2.14
N PRO A 143 -10.49 -10.13 1.21
CA PRO A 143 -11.71 -10.91 1.04
C PRO A 143 -11.39 -12.29 0.50
N ARG A 144 -12.22 -13.25 0.88
CA ARG A 144 -12.09 -14.69 0.59
C ARG A 144 -13.39 -15.18 -0.04
N TYR A 145 -13.44 -15.25 -1.36
CA TYR A 145 -14.64 -15.60 -2.12
C TYR A 145 -14.63 -17.06 -2.57
N THR A 146 -15.81 -17.65 -2.73
CA THR A 146 -15.95 -18.94 -3.41
C THR A 146 -15.79 -18.77 -4.92
N SER A 147 -16.26 -17.65 -5.48
CA SER A 147 -16.04 -17.23 -6.87
C SER A 147 -16.10 -15.71 -6.99
N LEU A 148 -15.43 -15.17 -8.01
CA LEU A 148 -15.44 -13.74 -8.33
C LEU A 148 -15.80 -13.55 -9.80
N THR A 149 -16.93 -12.93 -10.09
CA THR A 149 -17.34 -12.58 -11.45
C THR A 149 -17.31 -11.06 -11.62
N VAL A 150 -16.67 -10.57 -12.67
CA VAL A 150 -16.71 -9.16 -13.08
C VAL A 150 -17.36 -9.11 -14.45
N THR A 151 -18.53 -8.47 -14.53
CA THR A 151 -19.38 -8.55 -15.72
C THR A 151 -20.20 -7.27 -15.89
N PRO A 152 -20.44 -6.78 -17.11
CA PRO A 152 -21.26 -5.59 -17.30
C PRO A 152 -22.66 -5.78 -16.69
N ALA A 153 -23.24 -4.69 -16.16
CA ALA A 153 -24.58 -4.72 -15.57
C ALA A 153 -25.67 -5.10 -16.59
N ALA A 154 -25.47 -4.74 -17.87
CA ALA A 154 -26.31 -5.15 -18.99
C ALA A 154 -25.48 -5.22 -20.28
N ALA A 155 -25.98 -5.98 -21.27
CA ALA A 155 -25.37 -6.02 -22.59
C ALA A 155 -25.40 -4.63 -23.23
N GLY A 156 -24.26 -4.15 -23.75
CA GLY A 156 -24.15 -2.87 -24.43
C GLY A 156 -23.95 -1.63 -23.54
N THR A 157 -23.69 -1.79 -22.23
CA THR A 157 -23.32 -0.64 -21.38
C THR A 157 -21.93 -0.11 -21.71
N ALA A 158 -21.79 1.21 -21.84
CA ALA A 158 -20.53 1.86 -22.24
C ALA A 158 -19.41 1.82 -21.17
N ALA A 159 -19.76 1.76 -19.88
CA ALA A 159 -18.78 1.66 -18.81
C ALA A 159 -18.45 0.19 -18.52
N ALA A 160 -17.22 -0.23 -18.84
CA ALA A 160 -16.74 -1.56 -18.49
C ALA A 160 -16.59 -1.70 -16.96
N PRO A 161 -17.08 -2.79 -16.35
CA PRO A 161 -16.89 -3.04 -14.93
C PRO A 161 -15.40 -3.20 -14.63
N THR A 162 -14.94 -2.66 -13.52
CA THR A 162 -13.53 -2.78 -13.14
C THR A 162 -13.38 -2.84 -11.65
N ILE A 163 -12.47 -3.71 -11.21
CA ILE A 163 -12.00 -3.75 -9.84
C ILE A 163 -10.66 -3.05 -9.78
N THR A 164 -10.53 -2.12 -8.85
CA THR A 164 -9.33 -1.30 -8.65
C THR A 164 -8.94 -1.26 -7.18
N ALA A 165 -7.88 -0.50 -6.87
CA ALA A 165 -7.41 -0.24 -5.52
C ALA A 165 -7.61 1.24 -5.15
N GLN A 166 -7.59 1.50 -3.84
CA GLN A 166 -7.37 2.86 -3.35
C GLN A 166 -6.02 3.35 -3.87
N THR A 167 -5.90 4.60 -4.30
CA THR A 167 -4.60 5.18 -4.66
C THR A 167 -3.70 5.24 -3.42
N TRP A 168 -2.43 4.84 -3.55
CA TRP A 168 -1.43 5.00 -2.50
C TRP A 168 -1.30 6.47 -2.09
N ASP A 169 -1.52 6.76 -0.81
CA ASP A 169 -1.49 8.11 -0.25
C ASP A 169 -0.16 8.46 0.44
N GLY A 170 0.79 7.52 0.46
CA GLY A 170 2.01 7.59 1.27
C GLY A 170 1.96 6.76 2.55
N SER A 171 0.82 6.16 2.87
CA SER A 171 0.63 5.31 4.05
C SER A 171 -0.15 4.04 3.75
N THR A 172 -1.22 4.14 2.96
CA THR A 172 -2.07 2.99 2.56
C THR A 172 -2.55 3.11 1.12
N GLY A 173 -2.92 1.97 0.52
CA GLY A 173 -3.44 1.88 -0.85
C GLY A 173 -2.47 1.20 -1.82
N GLY A 174 -2.79 1.24 -3.11
CA GLY A 174 -1.99 0.70 -4.22
C GLY A 174 -2.05 -0.81 -4.38
N ILE A 175 -2.81 -1.53 -3.55
CA ILE A 175 -2.84 -3.00 -3.54
C ILE A 175 -4.26 -3.50 -3.76
N LEU A 176 -4.46 -4.30 -4.80
CA LEU A 176 -5.64 -5.14 -4.97
C LEU A 176 -5.27 -6.58 -4.61
N VAL A 177 -5.97 -7.17 -3.64
CA VAL A 177 -5.75 -8.57 -3.23
C VAL A 177 -7.08 -9.25 -2.88
N ALA A 178 -7.27 -10.48 -3.34
CA ALA A 178 -8.39 -11.32 -2.95
C ALA A 178 -7.93 -12.78 -2.95
N GLU A 179 -8.49 -13.59 -2.04
CA GLU A 179 -8.41 -15.04 -2.13
C GLU A 179 -9.70 -15.54 -2.79
N VAL A 180 -9.60 -16.31 -3.87
CA VAL A 180 -10.76 -16.89 -4.56
C VAL A 180 -10.53 -18.39 -4.66
N GLN A 181 -11.44 -19.18 -4.08
CA GLN A 181 -11.32 -20.63 -4.06
C GLN A 181 -11.57 -21.25 -5.44
N GLY A 182 -12.59 -20.76 -6.13
CA GLY A 182 -12.94 -21.16 -7.49
C GLY A 182 -12.40 -20.19 -8.53
N ASN A 183 -13.22 -19.88 -9.53
CA ASN A 183 -12.80 -19.09 -10.68
C ASN A 183 -12.92 -17.57 -10.43
N ILE A 184 -12.00 -16.84 -11.04
CA ILE A 184 -12.17 -15.42 -11.37
C ILE A 184 -12.62 -15.35 -12.83
N THR A 185 -13.80 -14.80 -13.08
CA THR A 185 -14.39 -14.68 -14.42
C THR A 185 -14.49 -13.21 -14.79
N LEU A 186 -13.83 -12.80 -15.88
CA LEU A 186 -13.89 -11.44 -16.43
C LEU A 186 -14.64 -11.47 -17.77
N ASN A 187 -15.83 -10.86 -17.83
CA ASN A 187 -16.67 -10.85 -19.02
C ASN A 187 -16.62 -9.50 -19.74
N ASN A 188 -16.69 -9.52 -21.07
CA ASN A 188 -17.04 -8.38 -21.92
C ASN A 188 -16.31 -7.05 -21.55
N GLY A 189 -14.98 -7.08 -21.55
CA GLY A 189 -14.15 -5.90 -21.27
C GLY A 189 -13.94 -5.60 -19.79
N ALA A 190 -14.42 -6.46 -18.88
CA ALA A 190 -14.12 -6.37 -17.46
C ALA A 190 -12.61 -6.42 -17.17
N THR A 191 -12.14 -5.59 -16.23
CA THR A 191 -10.72 -5.55 -15.85
C THR A 191 -10.51 -5.62 -14.34
N LEU A 192 -9.31 -6.09 -13.97
CA LEU A 192 -8.69 -5.81 -12.68
C LEU A 192 -7.56 -4.82 -12.96
N ASP A 193 -7.72 -3.56 -12.60
CA ASP A 193 -6.79 -2.50 -13.01
C ASP A 193 -6.36 -1.63 -11.82
N VAL A 194 -5.06 -1.65 -11.55
CA VAL A 194 -4.38 -0.84 -10.51
C VAL A 194 -3.39 0.15 -11.12
N SER A 195 -3.49 0.44 -12.42
CA SER A 195 -2.66 1.41 -13.12
C SER A 195 -2.78 2.79 -12.45
N GLY A 196 -1.62 3.41 -12.16
CA GLY A 196 -1.55 4.70 -11.50
C GLY A 196 -1.99 4.71 -10.02
N LYS A 197 -2.15 3.54 -9.37
CA LYS A 197 -2.50 3.45 -7.94
C LYS A 197 -1.28 3.30 -7.01
N GLY A 198 -0.09 3.08 -7.58
CA GLY A 198 1.17 2.92 -6.83
C GLY A 198 1.79 4.24 -6.39
N PHE A 199 3.11 4.24 -6.19
CA PHE A 199 3.88 5.40 -5.71
C PHE A 199 3.56 6.70 -6.44
N ARG A 200 3.57 7.80 -5.67
CA ARG A 200 3.25 9.14 -6.13
C ARG A 200 4.34 9.69 -7.06
N GLY A 201 3.93 10.42 -8.09
CA GLY A 201 4.86 11.16 -8.95
C GLY A 201 5.54 12.33 -8.23
N GLY A 202 6.52 12.95 -8.89
CA GLY A 202 7.18 14.15 -8.39
C GLY A 202 6.24 15.35 -8.25
N ILE A 203 6.65 16.35 -7.45
CA ILE A 203 5.88 17.58 -7.21
C ILE A 203 6.52 18.73 -7.97
N VAL A 204 5.76 19.33 -8.88
CA VAL A 204 6.08 20.54 -9.65
C VAL A 204 6.62 21.65 -8.75
N LYS A 205 7.70 22.33 -9.17
CA LYS A 205 8.24 23.50 -8.48
C LYS A 205 8.61 24.61 -9.45
N GLN A 206 7.85 25.70 -9.39
CA GLN A 206 8.08 26.91 -10.20
C GLN A 206 9.25 27.79 -9.73
N THR A 207 10.16 27.25 -8.91
CA THR A 207 11.35 27.96 -8.45
C THR A 207 12.51 27.48 -9.29
N THR A 208 13.04 28.34 -10.15
CA THR A 208 14.11 28.01 -11.08
C THR A 208 15.38 28.77 -10.72
N ASP A 209 16.53 28.18 -11.01
CA ASP A 209 17.79 28.91 -11.07
C ASP A 209 17.88 29.72 -12.38
N ASP A 210 18.89 30.57 -12.51
CA ASP A 210 19.14 31.36 -13.71
C ASP A 210 19.37 30.44 -14.93
N ALA A 211 18.87 30.84 -16.10
CA ALA A 211 18.99 30.05 -17.33
C ALA A 211 20.45 29.71 -17.73
N ASN A 212 21.41 30.53 -17.28
CA ASN A 212 22.83 30.33 -17.54
C ASN A 212 23.54 29.46 -16.50
N ASN A 213 22.86 29.07 -15.42
CA ASN A 213 23.42 28.22 -14.37
C ASN A 213 23.25 26.73 -14.72
N GLN A 214 24.30 26.14 -15.29
CA GLN A 214 24.36 24.74 -15.71
C GLN A 214 24.64 23.80 -14.53
N ASN A 215 23.75 23.78 -13.54
CA ASN A 215 23.88 22.83 -12.43
C ASN A 215 23.27 21.46 -12.81
N TYR A 216 24.10 20.42 -12.70
CA TYR A 216 23.80 19.02 -13.04
C TYR A 216 23.71 18.10 -11.81
N ALA A 217 23.46 18.68 -10.63
CA ALA A 217 23.34 17.95 -9.39
C ALA A 217 22.31 16.82 -9.50
N TYR A 218 22.71 15.63 -9.09
CA TYR A 218 21.83 14.48 -8.98
C TYR A 218 20.90 14.64 -7.77
N ALA A 219 21.34 15.28 -6.70
CA ALA A 219 20.51 15.64 -5.56
C ALA A 219 20.79 17.03 -4.99
N SER A 220 19.76 17.65 -4.41
CA SER A 220 19.92 18.88 -3.65
C SER A 220 18.75 19.14 -2.70
N ALA A 221 19.02 19.92 -1.65
CA ALA A 221 18.02 20.47 -0.75
C ALA A 221 17.36 21.76 -1.27
N SER A 222 17.92 22.40 -2.30
CA SER A 222 17.35 23.64 -2.87
C SER A 222 16.33 23.33 -3.97
N ASN A 223 15.14 23.92 -3.83
CA ASN A 223 14.06 23.82 -4.81
C ASN A 223 14.34 24.54 -6.14
N LYS A 224 15.47 25.25 -6.25
CA LYS A 224 15.97 25.83 -7.51
C LYS A 224 16.56 24.79 -8.46
N TYR A 225 16.81 23.58 -7.97
CA TYR A 225 17.46 22.51 -8.75
C TYR A 225 16.47 21.50 -9.34
N GLY A 226 15.24 21.96 -9.64
CA GLY A 226 14.19 21.18 -10.27
C GLY A 226 13.00 20.88 -9.35
N ALA A 227 12.05 20.13 -9.89
CA ALA A 227 10.89 19.60 -9.17
C ALA A 227 11.31 18.67 -8.03
N ALA A 228 10.38 18.40 -7.11
CA ALA A 228 10.58 17.34 -6.14
C ALA A 228 10.58 15.98 -6.86
N LYS A 229 11.56 15.13 -6.53
CA LYS A 229 11.63 13.73 -6.97
C LYS A 229 10.35 12.98 -6.60
N GLY A 230 9.98 11.98 -7.41
CA GLY A 230 8.83 11.13 -7.10
C GLY A 230 9.15 10.05 -6.07
N GLU A 231 8.11 9.40 -5.58
CA GLU A 231 8.18 8.40 -4.52
C GLU A 231 8.73 7.06 -5.03
N SER A 232 9.53 6.39 -4.21
CA SER A 232 10.22 5.15 -4.55
C SER A 232 10.19 4.15 -3.40
N ILE A 233 10.76 2.96 -3.65
CA ILE A 233 11.05 1.98 -2.59
C ILE A 233 12.03 2.47 -1.52
N VAL A 234 12.74 3.58 -1.75
CA VAL A 234 13.62 4.21 -0.75
C VAL A 234 12.82 5.13 0.18
N GLY A 235 11.74 5.73 -0.31
CA GLY A 235 10.93 6.69 0.45
C GLY A 235 10.33 7.78 -0.43
N TYR A 236 10.03 8.92 0.16
CA TYR A 236 9.58 10.12 -0.55
C TYR A 236 10.28 11.38 0.00
N THR A 237 9.59 12.53 -0.01
CA THR A 237 10.15 13.84 0.34
C THR A 237 10.86 13.86 1.70
N THR A 238 10.29 13.21 2.72
CA THR A 238 10.87 13.17 4.08
C THR A 238 12.17 12.38 4.10
N GLU A 239 12.16 11.16 3.55
CA GLU A 239 13.32 10.27 3.52
C GLU A 239 14.43 10.84 2.64
N TYR A 240 14.09 11.43 1.48
CA TYR A 240 15.07 12.06 0.60
C TYR A 240 15.72 13.28 1.25
N SER A 241 14.93 14.11 1.94
CA SER A 241 15.45 15.30 2.63
C SER A 241 16.49 14.94 3.71
N ALA A 242 16.34 13.79 4.34
CA ALA A 242 17.31 13.27 5.32
C ALA A 242 18.55 12.61 4.66
N LEU A 243 18.45 12.16 3.41
CA LEU A 243 19.53 11.48 2.68
C LEU A 243 20.41 12.45 1.90
N THR A 244 19.83 13.13 0.92
CA THR A 244 20.57 13.90 -0.11
C THR A 244 19.83 15.16 -0.58
N GLY A 245 18.57 15.32 -0.16
CA GLY A 245 17.67 16.36 -0.64
C GLY A 245 16.64 15.85 -1.67
N THR A 246 15.54 16.59 -1.78
CA THR A 246 14.36 16.21 -2.56
C THR A 246 14.41 16.63 -4.03
N TYR A 247 15.40 17.44 -4.44
CA TYR A 247 15.50 18.05 -5.78
C TYR A 247 16.68 17.50 -6.59
N GLY A 248 16.78 17.87 -7.87
CA GLY A 248 17.85 17.43 -8.77
C GLY A 248 17.48 16.23 -9.63
N ARG A 249 18.29 15.98 -10.67
CA ARG A 249 17.94 15.07 -11.78
C ARG A 249 18.01 13.59 -11.45
N GLY A 250 18.74 13.23 -10.40
CA GLY A 250 18.97 11.84 -10.03
C GLY A 250 17.66 11.17 -9.60
N ALA A 251 17.28 10.10 -10.26
CA ALA A 251 16.12 9.32 -9.84
C ALA A 251 16.47 8.51 -8.58
N PRO A 252 15.75 8.64 -7.45
CA PRO A 252 15.93 7.79 -6.30
C PRO A 252 15.28 6.44 -6.58
N ALA A 253 16.07 5.39 -6.86
CA ALA A 253 15.57 4.09 -7.29
C ALA A 253 14.52 4.22 -8.41
N ASN A 254 13.28 3.79 -8.15
CA ASN A 254 12.17 3.85 -9.12
C ASN A 254 11.32 5.14 -9.04
N GLY A 255 11.72 6.16 -8.26
CA GLY A 255 10.90 7.36 -8.01
C GLY A 255 11.01 8.49 -9.03
N GLY A 256 11.87 8.39 -10.03
CA GLY A 256 12.05 9.47 -11.01
C GLY A 256 12.73 10.73 -10.43
N GLY A 257 13.54 11.38 -11.26
CA GLY A 257 14.26 12.60 -10.89
C GLY A 257 13.39 13.85 -10.94
N GLY A 258 13.87 14.93 -10.34
CA GLY A 258 13.25 16.25 -10.35
C GLY A 258 13.57 17.12 -11.57
N GLY A 259 14.32 16.61 -12.54
CA GLY A 259 14.86 17.42 -13.63
C GLY A 259 16.07 18.27 -13.22
N ASN A 260 16.39 19.28 -14.03
CA ASN A 260 17.52 20.20 -13.81
C ASN A 260 17.03 21.61 -13.41
N SER A 261 17.96 22.49 -13.09
CA SER A 261 17.72 23.79 -12.44
C SER A 261 16.79 24.75 -13.19
N HIS A 262 16.86 24.78 -14.52
CA HIS A 262 16.05 25.71 -15.33
C HIS A 262 14.88 25.01 -16.01
N ASN A 263 13.65 25.43 -15.66
CA ASN A 263 12.39 24.85 -16.18
C ASN A 263 12.34 23.31 -16.09
N GLY A 264 12.89 22.74 -15.01
CA GLY A 264 13.01 21.29 -14.81
C GLY A 264 11.71 20.58 -14.43
N GLY A 265 10.66 21.34 -14.09
CA GLY A 265 9.34 20.80 -13.77
C GLY A 265 8.64 21.44 -12.59
#